data_AF-A0A6B3H3T0-F1
#
_entry.id   AF-A0A6B3H3T0-F1
#
_cell.length_a   1.000
_cell.length_b   1.000
_cell.length_c   1.000
_cell.angle_alpha   90.00
_cell.angle_beta   90.00
_cell.angle_gamma   90.00
#
_symmetry.space_group_name_H-M   'P 1'
#
loop_
_entity.id
_entity.type
_entity.pdbx_description
1 polymer ?
#
loop_
_entity_poly.entity_id
_entity_poly.type
_entity_poly.pdbx_seq_one_letter_code
_entity_poly.pdbx_strand_id
1 'polypeptide(L)' 'MDRYPPIADHGLVGDLQTAALISSQGVVDWFAAPRFDSPSIFAALLDHERGGFFRLSPDGGTHTCKQLYYP' A
#
# COMPACT_ATOMS: atom_id res chain seq x y z
N MET A 1 12.02 -3.69 4.03
CA MET A 1 10.94 -2.69 4.04
C MET A 1 10.76 -2.27 5.48
N ASP A 2 10.52 -0.98 5.73
CA ASP A 2 10.23 -0.50 7.08
C ASP A 2 8.91 -1.07 7.56
N ARG A 3 8.86 -1.44 8.84
CA ARG A 3 7.68 -2.07 9.45
C ARG A 3 6.43 -1.20 9.32
N TYR A 4 6.61 0.10 9.54
CA TYR A 4 5.58 1.12 9.33
C TYR A 4 6.26 2.29 8.61
N PRO A 5 6.13 2.37 7.28
CA PRO A 5 6.71 3.48 6.54
C PRO A 5 6.08 4.81 6.98
N PRO A 6 6.77 5.95 6.84
CA PRO A 6 6.18 7.26 7.01
C PRO A 6 4.92 7.42 6.16
N ILE A 7 3.91 8.15 6.68
CA ILE A 7 2.68 8.40 5.92
C ILE A 7 2.94 9.08 4.56
N ALA A 8 3.97 9.93 4.49
CA ALA A 8 4.40 10.61 3.27
C ALA A 8 4.91 9.66 2.18
N ASP A 9 5.33 8.44 2.55
CA ASP A 9 5.78 7.41 1.62
C ASP A 9 4.63 6.54 1.11
N HIS A 10 3.37 6.87 1.44
CA HIS A 10 2.20 6.19 0.92
C HIS A 10 1.48 7.04 -0.13
N GLY A 11 0.97 6.38 -1.15
CA GLY A 11 0.01 6.90 -2.11
C GLY A 11 -1.35 6.25 -1.90
N LEU A 12 -2.41 7.05 -1.99
CA LEU A 12 -3.78 6.55 -2.05
C LEU A 12 -4.17 6.32 -3.52
N VAL A 13 -4.60 5.11 -3.84
CA VAL A 13 -5.15 4.76 -5.17
C VAL A 13 -6.60 4.38 -4.98
N GLY A 14 -7.49 5.01 -5.72
CA GLY A 14 -8.92 4.69 -5.70
C GLY A 14 -9.54 4.81 -7.09
N ASP A 15 -10.65 4.13 -7.29
CA ASP A 15 -11.40 4.06 -8.54
C ASP A 15 -12.81 4.66 -8.41
N LEU A 16 -13.01 5.54 -7.42
CA LEU A 16 -14.29 6.10 -6.98
C LEU A 16 -15.26 5.08 -6.35
N GLN A 17 -14.88 3.81 -6.22
CA GLN A 17 -15.64 2.79 -5.49
C GLN A 17 -14.85 2.26 -4.29
N THR A 18 -13.57 1.98 -4.48
CA THR A 18 -12.63 1.40 -3.52
C THR A 18 -11.46 2.33 -3.28
N ALA A 19 -10.64 2.01 -2.27
CA ALA A 19 -9.36 2.66 -2.06
C ALA A 19 -8.34 1.71 -1.44
N ALA A 20 -7.10 1.86 -1.89
CA ALA A 20 -5.93 1.15 -1.39
C ALA A 20 -4.84 2.15 -0.98
N LEU A 21 -4.19 1.89 0.13
CA LEU A 21 -2.99 2.61 0.56
C LEU A 21 -1.77 1.79 0.15
N ILE A 22 -0.85 2.44 -0.57
CA ILE A 22 0.30 1.76 -1.20
C ILE A 22 1.57 2.51 -0.82
N SER A 23 2.52 1.83 -0.18
CA SER A 23 3.84 2.40 0.09
C SER A 23 4.68 2.54 -1.19
N SER A 24 5.66 3.44 -1.16
CA SER A 24 6.64 3.67 -2.24
C SER A 24 7.43 2.43 -2.64
N GLN A 25 7.41 1.37 -1.83
CA GLN A 25 8.06 0.08 -2.07
C GLN A 25 7.14 -0.94 -2.77
N GLY A 26 5.98 -0.51 -3.26
CA GLY A 26 5.03 -1.37 -3.99
C GLY A 26 4.22 -2.30 -3.08
N VAL A 27 3.99 -1.90 -1.82
CA VAL A 27 3.23 -2.70 -0.85
C VAL A 27 1.89 -2.08 -0.57
N VAL A 28 0.84 -2.86 -0.76
CA VAL A 28 -0.54 -2.58 -0.37
C VAL A 28 -0.74 -3.09 1.06
N ASP A 29 -0.72 -2.18 2.03
CA ASP A 29 -0.87 -2.49 3.47
C ASP A 29 -2.31 -2.27 3.97
N TRP A 30 -3.13 -1.56 3.21
CA TRP A 30 -4.55 -1.38 3.45
C TRP A 30 -5.32 -1.34 2.12
N PHE A 31 -6.46 -2.04 2.05
CA PHE A 31 -7.33 -2.04 0.87
C PHE A 31 -8.78 -2.31 1.26
N ALA A 32 -9.67 -1.33 1.05
CA ALA A 32 -11.10 -1.48 1.28
C ALA A 32 -11.85 -1.82 -0.02
N ALA A 33 -12.40 -3.02 -0.08
CA ALA A 33 -13.18 -3.54 -1.21
C ALA A 33 -14.32 -4.45 -0.71
N PRO A 34 -15.48 -4.49 -1.40
CA PRO A 34 -15.74 -3.96 -2.74
C PRO A 34 -16.15 -2.48 -2.80
N ARG A 35 -16.24 -1.79 -1.64
CA ARG A 35 -16.56 -0.36 -1.52
C ARG A 35 -15.69 0.31 -0.45
N PHE A 36 -15.54 1.63 -0.51
CA PHE A 36 -14.62 2.41 0.34
C PHE A 36 -14.78 2.20 1.86
N ASP A 37 -16.00 1.98 2.33
CA ASP A 37 -16.35 1.72 3.74
C ASP A 37 -16.47 0.21 4.07
N SER A 38 -15.99 -0.67 3.19
CA SER A 38 -15.92 -2.11 3.49
C SER A 38 -14.84 -2.40 4.51
N PRO A 39 -14.94 -3.54 5.23
CA PRO A 39 -13.79 -4.10 5.93
C PRO A 39 -12.59 -4.23 5.00
N SER A 40 -11.40 -3.94 5.52
CA SER A 40 -10.19 -3.99 4.72
C SER A 40 -9.70 -5.43 4.51
N ILE A 41 -9.26 -5.74 3.29
CA ILE A 41 -8.65 -7.03 2.93
C ILE A 41 -7.26 -7.15 3.56
N PHE A 42 -6.52 -6.04 3.59
CA PHE A 42 -5.22 -5.89 4.26
C PHE A 42 -5.33 -4.86 5.38
N ALA A 43 -4.59 -5.08 6.47
CA ALA A 43 -4.58 -4.21 7.64
C ALA A 43 -3.19 -4.10 8.27
N ALA A 44 -2.12 -4.34 7.51
CA ALA A 44 -0.74 -4.19 7.98
C ALA A 44 -0.41 -2.76 8.45
N LEU A 45 -1.19 -1.77 8.00
CA LEU A 45 -1.14 -0.40 8.52
C LEU A 45 -1.39 -0.32 10.04
N LEU A 46 -2.29 -1.15 10.58
CA LEU A 46 -2.66 -1.17 12.01
C LEU A 46 -1.97 -2.29 12.78
N ASP A 47 -1.77 -3.45 12.14
CA ASP A 47 -1.11 -4.62 12.71
C ASP A 47 -0.22 -5.27 11.66
N HIS A 48 1.07 -4.92 11.67
CA HIS A 48 2.04 -5.45 10.71
C HIS A 48 2.18 -6.98 10.76
N GLU A 49 1.94 -7.61 11.91
CA GLU A 49 2.15 -9.05 12.08
C GLU A 49 0.95 -9.86 11.58
N ARG A 50 -0.27 -9.36 11.78
CA ARG A 50 -1.51 -10.11 11.53
C ARG A 50 -2.37 -9.53 10.41
N GLY A 51 -2.17 -8.27 10.06
CA GLY A 51 -3.00 -7.55 9.12
C GLY A 51 -2.78 -7.94 7.66
N GLY A 52 -1.64 -8.57 7.35
CA GLY A 52 -1.31 -9.01 5.99
C GLY A 52 -1.12 -7.84 5.01
N PHE A 53 -0.47 -8.13 3.89
CA PHE A 53 -0.21 -7.16 2.83
C PHE A 53 -0.04 -7.88 1.49
N PHE A 54 -0.12 -7.12 0.40
CA PHE A 54 0.31 -7.58 -0.92
C PHE A 54 1.49 -6.74 -1.39
N ARG A 55 2.54 -7.38 -1.90
CA ARG A 55 3.73 -6.70 -2.40
C ARG A 55 3.99 -7.07 -3.84
N LEU A 56 4.17 -6.05 -4.68
CA LEU A 56 4.71 -6.16 -6.02
C LEU A 56 6.04 -5.41 -6.07
N SER A 57 7.13 -6.13 -6.30
CA SER A 57 8.45 -5.54 -6.46
C SER A 57 9.27 -6.30 -7.50
N PRO A 58 10.27 -5.65 -8.14
CA PRO A 58 11.21 -6.34 -9.02
C PRO A 58 11.88 -7.51 -8.31
N ASP A 59 12.14 -8.58 -9.06
CA ASP A 59 12.93 -9.71 -8.58
C ASP A 59 14.44 -9.40 -8.71
N GLY A 60 15.18 -9.60 -7.63
CA GLY A 60 16.63 -9.37 -7.54
C GLY A 60 17.09 -7.92 -7.23
N GLY A 61 18.36 -7.82 -6.83
CA GLY A 61 19.19 -6.60 -6.82
C GLY A 61 18.74 -5.38 -6.01
N THR A 62 19.59 -4.35 -6.02
CA THR A 62 19.26 -3.01 -5.53
C THR A 62 18.50 -2.26 -6.61
N HIS A 63 17.30 -1.78 -6.27
CA HIS A 63 16.48 -0.96 -7.15
C HIS A 63 16.16 0.39 -6.49
N THR A 64 15.85 1.39 -7.32
CA THR A 64 15.37 2.69 -6.85
C THR A 64 13.87 2.77 -7.10
N CYS A 65 13.10 3.06 -6.06
CA CYS A 65 11.68 3.38 -6.16
C CYS A 65 11.46 4.88 -6.09
N LYS A 66 10.56 5.41 -6.92
CA LYS A 66 10.10 6.80 -6.85
C LYS A 66 8.59 6.85 -7.04
N GLN A 67 7.92 7.53 -6.13
CA GLN A 67 6.52 7.92 -6.30
C GLN A 67 6.48 9.26 -7.05
N LEU A 68 5.68 9.35 -8.11
CA LEU A 68 5.55 10.54 -8.94
C LEU A 68 4.07 10.82 -9.22
N TYR A 69 3.69 12.08 -9.11
CA TYR A 69 2.39 12.59 -9.54
C TYR A 69 2.63 13.50 -10.73
N TYR A 70 2.16 13.11 -11.90
CA TYR A 70 2.31 13.91 -13.12
C TYR A 70 1.19 14.96 -13.21
N PRO A 71 1.48 16.16 -13.74
CA PRO A 71 0.47 17.18 -14.04
C PRO A 71 -0.42 16.79 -15.23
#